data_AF-A0A2L2NMV1-F1
#
_entry.id   AF-A0A2L2NMV1-F1
#
_cell.length_a   1.000
_cell.length_b   1.000
_cell.length_c   1.000
_cell.angle_alpha   90.00
_cell.angle_beta   90.00
_cell.angle_gamma   90.00
#
_symmetry.space_group_name_H-M   'P 1'
#
loop_
_entity.id
_entity.type
_entity.pdbx_description
1 polymer ?
#
loop_
_entity_poly.entity_id
_entity_poly.type
_entity_poly.pdbx_seq_one_letter_code
_entity_poly.pdbx_strand_id
1 'polypeptide(L)'
;MALLPSDTPLYNHPLPQIEQWLKDQGCQQDETQRHCWRVQRPSWQAELWLDVEQIVVRYVQSGENGQDVQRSFKYSLSRDDVEQAVFSGP
;
A
#
# COMPACT_ATOMS: atom_id res chain seq x y z
N MET A 1 -16.35 -11.76 1.16
CA MET A 1 -15.74 -11.28 2.42
C MET A 1 -15.88 -9.77 2.48
N ALA A 2 -16.23 -9.22 3.64
CA ALA A 2 -16.51 -7.79 3.79
C ALA A 2 -15.28 -6.95 3.43
N LEU A 3 -15.33 -6.31 2.27
CA LEU A 3 -14.38 -5.28 1.85
C LEU A 3 -14.43 -4.16 2.88
N LEU A 4 -13.27 -3.66 3.33
CA LEU A 4 -13.24 -2.48 4.19
C LEU A 4 -14.08 -1.37 3.54
N PRO A 5 -14.90 -0.63 4.29
CA PRO A 5 -15.60 0.52 3.74
C PRO A 5 -14.60 1.44 3.04
N SER A 6 -14.81 1.73 1.75
CA SER A 6 -13.86 2.51 0.93
C SER A 6 -13.71 3.94 1.43
N ASP A 7 -14.79 4.48 1.99
CA ASP A 7 -14.95 5.89 2.33
C ASP A 7 -14.38 6.25 3.72
N THR A 8 -14.07 5.25 4.55
CA THR A 8 -13.55 5.50 5.90
C THR A 8 -12.03 5.56 5.93
N PRO A 9 -11.44 6.42 6.79
CA PRO A 9 -10.01 6.47 7.00
C PRO A 9 -9.42 5.12 7.41
N LEU A 10 -8.21 4.81 6.95
CA LEU A 10 -7.51 3.57 7.32
C LEU A 10 -7.32 3.41 8.83
N TYR A 11 -7.13 4.51 9.59
CA TYR A 11 -6.97 4.42 11.04
C TYR A 11 -8.22 3.89 11.78
N ASN A 12 -9.40 3.94 11.15
CA ASN A 12 -10.62 3.36 11.71
C ASN A 12 -10.69 1.84 11.56
N HIS A 13 -9.72 1.25 10.85
CA HIS A 13 -9.69 -0.18 10.58
C HIS A 13 -8.59 -0.87 11.40
N PRO A 14 -8.88 -2.06 11.96
CA PRO A 14 -7.88 -2.86 12.63
C PRO A 14 -6.84 -3.34 11.61
N LEU A 15 -5.57 -3.39 12.04
CA LEU A 15 -4.44 -3.79 11.20
C LEU A 15 -4.69 -5.09 10.40
N PRO A 16 -5.27 -6.17 10.96
CA PRO A 16 -5.54 -7.38 10.19
C PRO A 16 -6.47 -7.18 8.98
N GLN A 17 -7.40 -6.22 9.04
CA GLN A 17 -8.23 -5.90 7.88
C GLN A 17 -7.43 -5.16 6.81
N ILE A 18 -6.55 -4.22 7.20
CA ILE A 18 -5.64 -3.53 6.27
C ILE A 18 -4.70 -4.54 5.59
N GLU A 19 -4.11 -5.46 6.37
CA GLU A 19 -3.28 -6.55 5.85
C GLU A 19 -4.05 -7.45 4.88
N GLN A 20 -5.29 -7.81 5.22
CA GLN A 20 -6.14 -8.60 4.34
C GLN A 20 -6.42 -7.86 3.03
N TRP A 21 -6.74 -6.56 3.10
CA TRP A 21 -6.94 -5.74 1.90
C TRP A 21 -5.69 -5.65 1.02
N LEU A 22 -4.50 -5.50 1.59
CA LEU A 22 -3.26 -5.57 0.83
C LEU A 22 -3.12 -6.93 0.12
N LYS A 23 -3.45 -8.04 0.78
CA LYS A 23 -3.47 -9.37 0.14
C LYS A 23 -4.47 -9.43 -1.03
N ASP A 24 -5.67 -8.89 -0.85
CA ASP A 24 -6.70 -8.83 -1.89
C ASP A 24 -6.27 -7.98 -3.09
N GLN A 25 -5.43 -6.96 -2.87
CA GLN A 25 -4.81 -6.16 -3.94
C GLN A 25 -3.64 -6.88 -4.65
N GLY A 26 -3.28 -8.09 -4.22
CA GLY A 26 -2.16 -8.86 -4.77
C GLY A 26 -0.81 -8.51 -4.15
N CYS A 27 -0.79 -7.81 -3.01
CA CYS A 27 0.43 -7.60 -2.25
C CYS A 27 0.81 -8.88 -1.48
N GLN A 28 2.12 -9.12 -1.40
CA GLN A 28 2.71 -10.21 -0.65
C GLN A 28 3.38 -9.65 0.61
N GLN A 29 3.00 -10.19 1.77
CA GLN A 29 3.62 -9.84 3.05
C GLN A 29 5.00 -10.49 3.15
N ASP A 30 5.99 -9.74 3.65
CA ASP A 30 7.32 -10.28 3.91
C ASP A 30 7.30 -11.16 5.17
N GLU A 31 7.93 -12.34 5.09
CA GLU A 31 7.95 -13.34 6.17
C GLU A 31 8.81 -12.90 7.36
N THR A 32 9.80 -12.05 7.13
CA THR A 32 10.72 -11.55 8.17
C THR A 32 10.18 -10.25 8.76
N GLN A 33 9.71 -9.35 7.89
CA GLN A 33 9.22 -8.03 8.28
C GLN A 33 7.73 -7.92 7.98
N ARG A 34 6.86 -8.29 8.93
CA ARG A 34 5.39 -8.29 8.73
C ARG A 34 4.79 -6.94 8.33
N HIS A 35 5.48 -5.83 8.60
CA HIS A 35 5.09 -4.49 8.18
C HIS A 35 5.52 -4.17 6.74
N CYS A 36 6.42 -4.96 6.16
CA CYS A 36 6.84 -4.86 4.77
C CYS A 36 5.97 -5.73 3.87
N TRP A 37 5.56 -5.14 2.76
CA TRP A 37 4.73 -5.74 1.74
C TRP A 37 5.30 -5.43 0.37
N ARG A 38 5.09 -6.31 -0.60
CA ARG A 38 5.53 -6.09 -1.98
C ARG A 38 4.39 -6.31 -2.94
N VAL A 39 4.27 -5.43 -3.92
CA VAL A 39 3.31 -5.58 -5.03
C VAL A 39 4.08 -5.63 -6.33
N GLN A 40 3.76 -6.62 -7.16
CA GLN A 40 4.31 -6.77 -8.50
C GLN A 40 3.16 -6.68 -9.49
N ARG A 41 3.19 -5.66 -10.34
CA ARG A 41 2.30 -5.50 -11.49
C ARG A 41 3.12 -5.69 -12.77
N PRO A 42 2.48 -6.02 -13.91
CA PRO A 42 3.20 -6.21 -15.17
C PRO A 42 4.03 -5.00 -15.63
N SER A 43 3.57 -3.79 -15.27
CA SER A 43 4.17 -2.51 -15.70
C SER A 43 5.03 -1.84 -14.64
N TRP A 44 4.91 -2.21 -13.36
CA TRP A 44 5.61 -1.57 -12.24
C TRP A 44 5.62 -2.48 -11.02
N GLN A 45 6.54 -2.24 -10.10
CA GLN A 45 6.58 -2.92 -8.82
C GLN A 45 6.81 -1.91 -7.70
N ALA A 46 6.28 -2.19 -6.52
CA ALA A 46 6.50 -1.36 -5.36
C ALA A 46 6.64 -2.16 -4.08
N GLU A 47 7.33 -1.56 -3.12
CA GLU A 47 7.41 -2.02 -1.75
C GLU A 47 6.56 -1.08 -0.89
N LEU A 48 5.76 -1.65 0.00
CA LEU A 48 4.90 -0.93 0.93
C LEU A 48 5.36 -1.23 2.36
N TRP A 49 5.42 -0.21 3.20
CA TRP A 49 5.66 -0.33 4.63
C TRP A 49 4.47 0.23 5.38
N LEU A 50 3.86 -0.60 6.21
CA LEU A 50 2.86 -0.19 7.19
C LEU A 50 3.60 0.44 8.38
N ASP A 51 3.70 1.76 8.37
CA ASP A 51 4.26 2.54 9.47
C ASP A 51 3.18 2.82 10.54
N VAL A 52 3.50 3.59 11.58
CA VAL A 52 2.61 3.84 12.73
C VAL A 52 1.41 4.71 12.34
N GLU A 53 1.63 5.72 11.49
CA GLU A 53 0.60 6.70 11.10
C GLU A 53 0.34 6.78 9.60
N GLN A 54 1.11 6.05 8.79
CA GLN A 54 1.08 6.14 7.34
C GLN A 54 1.50 4.84 6.67
N ILE A 55 1.12 4.66 5.41
CA ILE A 55 1.68 3.67 4.50
C ILE A 55 2.76 4.37 3.67
N VAL A 56 3.98 3.86 3.73
CA VAL A 56 5.06 4.29 2.83
C VAL A 56 5.06 3.37 1.64
N VAL A 57 5.09 3.91 0.43
CA VAL A 57 5.15 3.14 -0.82
C VAL A 57 6.36 3.59 -1.61
N ARG A 58 7.25 2.67 -1.97
CA ARG A 58 8.40 2.89 -2.83
C ARG A 58 8.21 2.13 -4.12
N TYR A 59 7.95 2.85 -5.19
CA TYR A 59 7.94 2.33 -6.55
C TYR A 59 9.38 2.14 -7.01
N VAL A 60 9.74 0.91 -7.36
CA VAL A 60 11.10 0.55 -7.75
C VAL A 60 11.31 0.87 -9.22
N GLN A 61 12.43 1.50 -9.58
CA GLN A 61 12.81 1.84 -10.96
C GLN A 61 11.73 2.60 -11.77
N SER A 62 10.94 3.41 -11.08
CA SER A 62 9.72 4.01 -11.63
C SER A 62 9.83 5.50 -11.98
N GLY A 63 10.96 6.14 -11.68
CA GLY A 63 11.26 7.53 -12.05
C GLY A 63 11.97 7.67 -13.41
N GLU A 64 12.08 8.90 -13.93
CA GLU A 64 12.63 9.25 -15.25
C GLU A 64 14.06 8.76 -15.53
N ASN A 65 14.83 8.39 -14.49
CA ASN A 65 16.19 7.85 -14.60
C ASN A 65 16.35 6.45 -13.96
N GLY A 66 15.24 5.71 -13.81
CA GLY A 66 15.24 4.43 -13.07
C GLY A 66 15.43 4.62 -11.55
N GLN A 67 15.15 5.83 -11.06
CA GLN A 67 15.16 6.14 -9.63
C GLN A 67 13.91 5.57 -8.96
N ASP A 68 14.05 5.23 -7.68
CA ASP A 68 12.91 4.82 -6.89
C ASP A 68 12.10 6.04 -6.47
N VAL A 69 10.77 5.94 -6.59
CA VAL A 69 9.85 6.99 -6.17
C VAL A 69 9.20 6.56 -4.87
N GLN A 70 9.42 7.32 -3.80
CA GLN A 70 8.79 7.07 -2.51
C GLN A 70 7.65 8.06 -2.27
N ARG A 71 6.48 7.55 -1.85
CA ARG A 71 5.30 8.32 -1.45
C ARG A 71 4.83 7.84 -0.09
N SER A 72 4.28 8.75 0.71
CA SER A 72 3.71 8.41 2.02
C SER A 72 2.25 8.84 2.09
N PHE A 73 1.39 7.91 2.48
CA PHE A 73 -0.05 8.09 2.57
C PHE A 73 -0.49 7.96 4.02
N LYS A 74 -0.99 9.04 4.62
CA LYS A 74 -1.45 9.04 6.01
C LYS A 74 -2.66 8.11 6.17
N TYR A 75 -2.77 7.44 7.32
CA TYR A 75 -3.95 6.63 7.64
C TYR A 75 -5.23 7.45 7.83
N SER A 76 -5.13 8.79 7.88
CA SER A 76 -6.27 9.70 7.83
C SER A 76 -6.96 9.75 6.47
N LEU A 77 -6.31 9.25 5.41
CA LEU A 77 -6.90 9.13 4.07
C LEU A 77 -7.88 7.97 4.01
N SER A 78 -8.91 8.12 3.18
CA SER A 78 -9.88 7.05 2.93
C SER A 78 -9.19 5.84 2.30
N ARG A 79 -9.73 4.64 2.52
CA ARG A 79 -9.20 3.43 1.88
C ARG A 79 -9.19 3.58 0.35
N ASP A 80 -10.21 4.19 -0.23
CA ASP A 80 -10.30 4.42 -1.67
C ASP A 80 -9.19 5.35 -2.17
N ASP A 81 -8.97 6.49 -1.51
CA ASP A 81 -7.90 7.43 -1.88
C ASP A 81 -6.53 6.76 -1.86
N VAL A 82 -6.25 5.98 -0.83
CA VAL A 82 -4.97 5.26 -0.73
C VAL A 82 -4.88 4.17 -1.80
N GLU A 83 -5.95 3.41 -2.03
CA GLU A 83 -5.98 2.38 -3.07
C GLU A 83 -5.72 2.98 -4.46
N GLN A 84 -6.44 4.04 -4.82
CA GLN A 84 -6.27 4.72 -6.10
C GLN A 84 -4.85 5.29 -6.22
N ALA A 85 -4.33 5.95 -5.19
CA ALA A 85 -3.02 6.58 -5.26
C ALA A 85 -1.83 5.59 -5.23
N VAL A 86 -2.01 4.41 -4.63
CA VAL A 86 -0.97 3.38 -4.52
C VAL A 86 -0.98 2.44 -5.72
N PHE A 87 -2.16 2.05 -6.21
CA PHE A 87 -2.27 1.02 -7.25
C PHE A 87 -2.47 1.58 -8.67
N SER A 88 -2.65 2.90 -8.83
CA SER A 88 -2.58 3.53 -10.16
C SER A 88 -1.17 3.63 -10.73
N GLY A 89 -0.14 3.37 -9.92
CA GLY A 89 1.27 3.46 -10.31
C GLY A 89 1.90 4.84 -10.02
N PRO A 90 3.20 4.98 -10.33
CA PRO A 90 4.03 6.17 -10.06
C PRO A 90 3.57 7.45 -10.79
#